data_AF-A0A2W5MJN3-F1
#
_entry.id   AF-A0A2W5MJN3-F1
#
_cell.length_a   1.000
_cell.length_b   1.000
_cell.length_c   1.000
_cell.angle_alpha   90.00
_cell.angle_beta   90.00
_cell.angle_gamma   90.00
#
_symmetry.space_group_name_H-M   'P 1'
#
loop_
_entity.id
_entity.type
_entity.pdbx_description
1 polymer ?
#
loop_
_entity_poly.entity_id
_entity_poly.type
_entity_poly.pdbx_seq_one_letter_code
_entity_poly.pdbx_strand_id
1 'polypeptide(L)'
;GDIGDYVIRVTKERFKKGIAPDGNAWTPKSPATLATYLARGDGDRPKPLIGPSGRLSSEIAQYADAQGVEIGSSLEYSAVMQDGARKGAFGKNAHGNPIPWGDIPARPWLGLSDEDEANIILLADDYLEQAFDDRGFNG
;
A
#
# COMPACT_ATOMS: atom_id res chain seq x y z
N GLY A 1 -4.19 -18.07 -2.03
CA GLY A 1 -3.98 -18.38 -3.46
C GLY A 1 -2.67 -17.74 -3.82
N ASP A 2 -1.76 -18.46 -4.46
CA ASP A 2 -0.34 -18.11 -4.47
C ASP A 2 -0.06 -16.68 -4.97
N ILE A 3 -0.82 -16.23 -5.99
CA ILE A 3 -0.75 -14.86 -6.53
C ILE A 3 -1.19 -13.80 -5.50
N GLY A 4 -2.31 -13.99 -4.80
CA GLY A 4 -2.76 -13.00 -3.82
C GLY A 4 -1.85 -12.90 -2.61
N ASP A 5 -1.36 -14.04 -2.15
CA ASP A 5 -0.40 -14.11 -1.06
C ASP A 5 0.96 -13.49 -1.47
N TYR A 6 1.37 -13.66 -2.73
CA TYR A 6 2.49 -12.95 -3.34
C TYR A 6 2.29 -11.43 -3.30
N VAL A 7 1.15 -10.91 -3.80
CA VAL A 7 0.92 -9.46 -3.87
C VAL A 7 0.86 -8.82 -2.48
N ILE A 8 0.23 -9.47 -1.49
CA ILE A 8 0.26 -9.01 -0.09
C ILE A 8 1.71 -8.93 0.40
N ARG A 9 2.50 -9.98 0.15
CA ARG A 9 3.89 -10.07 0.64
C ARG A 9 4.74 -8.96 0.05
N VAL A 10 4.75 -8.77 -1.27
CA VAL A 10 5.56 -7.72 -1.92
C VAL A 10 5.10 -6.33 -1.52
N THR A 11 3.79 -6.11 -1.35
CA THR A 11 3.27 -4.83 -0.83
C THR A 11 3.79 -4.56 0.58
N LYS A 12 3.74 -5.54 1.48
CA LYS A 12 4.31 -5.40 2.84
C LYS A 12 5.82 -5.15 2.83
N GLU A 13 6.56 -5.79 1.93
CA GLU A 13 7.99 -5.54 1.75
C GLU A 13 8.28 -4.11 1.28
N ARG A 14 7.43 -3.54 0.40
CA ARG A 14 7.52 -2.12 0.02
C ARG A 14 7.33 -1.19 1.20
N PHE A 15 6.39 -1.46 2.11
CA PHE A 15 6.27 -0.72 3.37
C PHE A 15 7.52 -0.84 4.26
N LYS A 16 8.18 -2.00 4.27
CA LYS A 16 9.45 -2.18 4.99
C LYS A 16 10.58 -1.39 4.34
N LYS A 17 10.68 -1.37 3.01
CA LYS A 17 11.73 -0.67 2.26
C LYS A 17 11.48 0.84 2.13
N GLY A 18 10.23 1.29 2.22
CA GLY A 18 9.84 2.69 2.02
C GLY A 18 9.83 3.11 0.55
N ILE A 19 9.46 2.19 -0.35
CA ILE A 19 9.46 2.40 -1.81
C ILE A 19 8.08 2.15 -2.40
N ALA A 20 7.76 2.85 -3.49
CA ALA A 20 6.58 2.66 -4.30
C ALA A 20 6.73 1.44 -5.25
N PRO A 21 5.64 0.98 -5.90
CA PRO A 21 5.69 -0.08 -6.91
C PRO A 21 6.65 0.19 -8.06
N ASP A 22 6.79 1.44 -8.48
CA ASP A 22 7.76 1.85 -9.51
C ASP A 22 9.24 1.84 -9.03
N GLY A 23 9.49 1.47 -7.78
CA GLY A 23 10.82 1.44 -7.17
C GLY A 23 11.28 2.76 -6.55
N ASN A 24 10.56 3.86 -6.74
CA ASN A 24 10.94 5.15 -6.18
C ASN A 24 10.71 5.21 -4.67
N ALA A 25 11.61 5.87 -3.93
CA ALA A 25 11.41 6.09 -2.50
C ALA A 25 10.20 7.00 -2.24
N TRP A 26 9.36 6.64 -1.27
CA TRP A 26 8.25 7.50 -0.89
C TRP A 26 8.74 8.82 -0.32
N THR A 27 8.02 9.90 -0.65
CA THR A 27 8.35 11.23 -0.12
C THR A 27 8.35 11.21 1.41
N PRO A 28 9.39 11.78 2.06
CA PRO A 28 9.48 11.88 3.51
C PRO A 28 8.24 12.50 4.16
N LYS A 29 8.07 12.27 5.46
CA LYS A 29 7.12 13.07 6.25
C LYS A 29 7.64 14.50 6.36
N SER A 30 6.73 15.47 6.35
CA SER A 30 7.12 16.87 6.57
C SER A 30 7.61 17.07 8.01
N PRO A 31 8.50 18.05 8.26
CA PRO A 31 8.95 18.39 9.62
C PRO A 31 7.80 18.70 10.57
N ALA A 32 6.73 19.36 10.09
CA ALA A 32 5.54 19.66 10.88
C ALA A 32 4.81 18.40 11.37
N THR A 33 4.72 17.36 10.54
CA THR A 33 4.12 16.08 10.93
C THR A 33 4.96 15.38 12.00
N LEU A 34 6.29 15.37 11.84
CA LEU A 34 7.20 14.76 12.82
C LEU A 34 7.17 15.50 14.17
N ALA A 35 7.20 16.84 14.14
CA ALA A 35 7.05 17.66 15.34
C ALA A 35 5.71 17.40 16.05
N THR A 36 4.63 17.21 15.28
CA THR A 36 3.32 16.87 15.85
C THR A 36 3.31 15.51 16.53
N TYR A 37 3.95 14.49 15.94
CA TYR A 37 4.08 13.17 16.58
C TYR A 37 4.89 13.25 17.88
N LEU A 38 6.02 13.97 17.87
CA LEU A 38 6.82 14.20 19.07
C LEU A 38 6.00 14.91 20.16
N ALA A 39 5.27 15.97 19.82
CA ALA A 39 4.44 16.73 20.76
C ALA A 39 3.29 15.90 21.35
N ARG A 40 2.79 14.88 20.63
CA ARG A 40 1.74 13.97 21.09
C ARG A 40 2.27 12.77 21.88
N GLY A 41 3.59 12.61 21.99
CA GLY A 41 4.21 11.44 22.63
C GLY A 41 4.26 10.19 21.75
N ASP A 42 4.00 10.32 20.44
CA ASP A 42 4.03 9.19 19.50
C ASP A 42 5.48 8.73 19.17
N GLY A 43 6.48 9.53 19.55
CA GLY A 43 7.90 9.30 19.28
C GLY A 43 8.36 9.81 17.91
N ASP A 44 9.65 9.65 17.61
CA ASP A 44 10.19 9.96 16.29
C ASP A 44 9.81 8.87 15.28
N ARG A 45 9.11 9.27 14.20
CA ARG A 45 8.57 8.35 13.19
C ARG A 45 8.84 8.88 11.79
N PRO A 46 10.10 8.90 11.33
CA PRO A 46 10.47 9.48 10.04
C PRO A 46 9.92 8.70 8.84
N LYS A 47 9.66 7.41 9.03
CA LYS A 47 9.33 6.49 7.94
C LYS A 47 7.98 6.80 7.27
N PRO A 48 7.94 7.09 5.96
CA PRO A 48 6.70 7.32 5.23
C PRO A 48 5.70 6.16 5.37
N LEU A 49 4.41 6.48 5.32
CA LEU A 49 3.27 5.54 5.47
C LEU A 49 3.20 4.71 6.77
N ILE A 50 4.22 4.74 7.63
CA ILE A 50 4.16 4.16 8.97
C ILE A 50 3.73 5.24 9.95
N GLY A 51 2.49 5.13 10.45
CA GLY A 51 1.93 6.00 11.47
C GLY A 51 2.08 5.44 12.89
N PRO A 52 1.60 6.15 13.91
CA PRO A 52 1.59 5.70 15.31
C PRO A 52 1.06 4.27 15.50
N SER A 53 -0.05 3.98 14.82
CA SER A 53 -0.74 2.69 14.89
C SER A 53 -0.23 1.63 13.93
N GLY A 54 0.61 1.99 12.94
CA GLY A 54 1.09 1.07 11.89
C GLY A 54 0.01 0.50 10.96
N ARG A 55 -1.26 0.89 11.12
CA ARG A 55 -2.42 0.18 10.57
C ARG A 55 -2.39 0.00 9.06
N LEU A 56 -2.05 1.02 8.28
CA LEU A 56 -2.04 0.89 6.82
C LEU A 56 -1.08 -0.21 6.32
N SER A 57 0.05 -0.40 7.01
CA SER A 57 1.01 -1.46 6.64
C SER A 57 0.56 -2.87 7.05
N SER A 58 -0.36 -2.97 8.01
CA SER A 58 -0.83 -4.25 8.56
C SER A 58 -2.23 -4.65 8.10
N GLU A 59 -3.09 -3.68 7.75
CA GLU A 59 -4.49 -3.86 7.37
C GLU A 59 -4.66 -3.72 5.85
N ILE A 60 -3.90 -4.53 5.15
CA ILE A 60 -4.02 -4.73 3.70
C ILE A 60 -4.86 -6.00 3.50
N ALA A 61 -6.02 -5.85 2.88
CA ALA A 61 -6.93 -6.93 2.54
C ALA A 61 -6.66 -7.42 1.11
N GLN A 62 -6.87 -8.72 0.90
CA GLN A 62 -6.98 -9.33 -0.42
C GLN A 62 -8.39 -9.84 -0.65
N TYR A 63 -8.89 -9.69 -1.86
CA TYR A 63 -10.09 -10.36 -2.36
C TYR A 63 -9.69 -11.08 -3.65
N ALA A 64 -9.86 -12.39 -3.69
CA ALA A 64 -9.52 -13.20 -4.86
C ALA A 64 -10.78 -13.95 -5.33
N ASP A 65 -11.05 -13.89 -6.62
CA ASP A 65 -12.12 -14.63 -7.28
C ASP A 65 -11.62 -15.29 -8.58
N ALA A 66 -12.53 -15.88 -9.35
CA ALA A 66 -12.20 -16.55 -10.61
C ALA A 66 -11.74 -15.57 -11.73
N GLN A 67 -11.92 -14.27 -11.54
CA GLN A 67 -11.64 -13.22 -12.51
C GLN A 67 -10.39 -12.41 -12.15
N GLY A 68 -9.95 -12.44 -10.89
CA GLY A 68 -8.68 -11.84 -10.50
C GLY A 68 -8.43 -11.77 -9.00
N VAL A 69 -7.40 -11.01 -8.65
CA VAL A 69 -7.04 -10.67 -7.27
C VAL A 69 -7.05 -9.15 -7.11
N GLU A 70 -7.80 -8.68 -6.13
CA GLU A 70 -7.83 -7.29 -5.68
C GLU A 70 -7.12 -7.16 -4.33
N ILE A 71 -6.39 -6.06 -4.16
CA ILE A 71 -5.67 -5.73 -2.91
C ILE A 71 -6.04 -4.30 -2.53
N GLY A 72 -6.27 -4.05 -1.24
CA GLY A 72 -6.69 -2.73 -0.78
C GLY A 72 -6.62 -2.54 0.74
N SER A 73 -7.06 -1.37 1.20
CA SER A 73 -7.23 -1.09 2.63
C SER A 73 -8.48 -0.23 2.83
N SER A 74 -9.32 -0.61 3.79
CA SER A 74 -10.55 0.11 4.15
C SER A 74 -10.32 1.35 5.02
N LEU A 75 -9.06 1.66 5.34
CA LEU A 75 -8.70 2.84 6.12
C LEU A 75 -8.98 4.11 5.32
N GLU A 76 -9.71 5.07 5.90
CA GLU A 76 -10.11 6.33 5.23
C GLU A 76 -8.93 7.12 4.62
N TYR A 77 -7.77 7.08 5.27
CA TYR A 77 -6.58 7.79 4.80
C TYR A 77 -5.79 7.03 3.72
N SER A 78 -6.19 5.80 3.35
CA SER A 78 -5.47 4.97 2.37
C SER A 78 -5.44 5.62 0.98
N ALA A 79 -6.57 6.16 0.54
CA ALA A 79 -6.70 6.91 -0.71
C ALA A 79 -5.88 8.21 -0.68
N VAL A 80 -5.92 8.94 0.44
CA VAL A 80 -5.10 10.16 0.62
C VAL A 80 -3.61 9.84 0.53
N MET A 81 -3.19 8.68 1.00
CA MET A 81 -1.80 8.24 0.86
C MET A 81 -1.47 7.80 -0.57
N GLN A 82 -2.42 7.16 -1.27
CA GLN A 82 -2.23 6.76 -2.66
C GLN A 82 -2.09 7.98 -3.58
N ASP A 83 -3.00 8.95 -3.46
CA ASP A 83 -3.16 10.04 -4.43
C ASP A 83 -2.63 11.40 -3.94
N GLY A 84 -2.35 11.52 -2.64
CA GLY A 84 -2.07 12.79 -2.00
C GLY A 84 -3.33 13.61 -1.73
N ALA A 85 -3.16 14.79 -1.14
CA ALA A 85 -4.23 15.76 -0.94
C ALA A 85 -3.66 17.17 -0.77
N ARG A 86 -4.36 18.18 -1.31
CA ARG A 86 -4.01 19.58 -1.03
C ARG A 86 -4.48 19.99 0.37
N LYS A 87 -3.85 21.01 0.94
CA LYS A 87 -4.31 21.70 2.15
C LYS A 87 -5.79 22.07 2.03
N GLY A 88 -6.59 21.68 3.01
CA GLY A 88 -8.02 21.99 3.05
C GLY A 88 -8.90 21.19 2.08
N ALA A 89 -8.37 20.15 1.42
CA ALA A 89 -9.15 19.30 0.50
C ALA A 89 -10.40 18.68 1.13
N PHE A 90 -10.44 18.53 2.45
CA PHE A 90 -11.55 17.96 3.23
C PHE A 90 -12.24 19.00 4.12
N GLY A 91 -12.12 20.29 3.77
CA GLY A 91 -12.77 21.39 4.47
C GLY A 91 -11.96 21.89 5.68
N LYS A 92 -12.67 22.27 6.75
CA LYS A 92 -12.10 22.85 7.97
C LYS A 92 -12.64 22.13 9.21
N ASN A 93 -11.85 22.06 10.28
CA ASN A 93 -12.31 21.55 11.57
C ASN A 93 -13.15 22.58 12.33
N ALA A 94 -13.68 22.20 13.50
CA ALA A 94 -14.50 23.06 14.36
C ALA A 94 -13.81 24.37 14.79
N HIS A 95 -12.47 24.42 14.75
CA HIS A 95 -11.66 25.60 15.07
C HIS A 95 -11.28 26.42 13.81
N GLY A 96 -11.86 26.12 12.64
CA GLY A 96 -11.60 26.82 11.39
C GLY A 96 -10.28 26.46 10.68
N ASN A 97 -9.54 25.46 11.18
CA ASN A 97 -8.28 25.05 10.56
C ASN A 97 -8.54 24.10 9.38
N PRO A 98 -7.81 24.25 8.26
CA PRO A 98 -8.00 23.40 7.08
C PRO A 98 -7.63 21.94 7.36
N ILE A 99 -8.34 21.02 6.69
CA ILE A 99 -8.10 19.58 6.75
C ILE A 99 -7.78 19.10 5.33
N PRO A 100 -6.59 18.56 5.05
CA PRO A 100 -5.42 18.57 5.92
C PRO A 100 -4.88 19.98 6.14
N TRP A 101 -4.09 20.19 7.21
CA TRP A 101 -3.52 21.49 7.56
C TRP A 101 -2.45 22.00 6.58
N GLY A 102 -2.01 21.14 5.66
CA GLY A 102 -0.96 21.37 4.67
C GLY A 102 -1.07 20.31 3.58
N ASP A 103 -0.31 20.48 2.50
CA ASP A 103 -0.30 19.51 1.40
C ASP A 103 0.28 18.16 1.87
N ILE A 104 -0.35 17.08 1.41
CA ILE A 104 0.08 15.70 1.59
C ILE A 104 0.54 15.19 0.23
N PRO A 105 1.83 14.87 0.06
CA PRO A 105 2.30 14.27 -1.19
C PRO A 105 1.74 12.85 -1.33
N ALA A 106 1.50 12.45 -2.57
CA ALA A 106 1.20 11.06 -2.93
C ALA A 106 2.36 10.14 -2.51
N ARG A 107 2.01 8.97 -2.01
CA ARG A 107 2.91 7.88 -1.67
C ARG A 107 2.27 6.58 -2.18
N PRO A 108 2.27 6.36 -3.51
CA PRO A 108 1.60 5.23 -4.11
C PRO A 108 2.12 3.93 -3.51
N TRP A 109 1.21 3.15 -2.93
CA TRP A 109 1.53 1.90 -2.26
C TRP A 109 0.75 0.73 -2.85
N LEU A 110 -0.38 1.02 -3.50
CA LEU A 110 -1.08 0.10 -4.38
C LEU A 110 -0.47 0.11 -5.77
N GLY A 111 -0.28 -1.07 -6.34
CA GLY A 111 0.24 -1.28 -7.69
C GLY A 111 1.21 -2.45 -7.74
N LEU A 112 1.48 -2.90 -8.97
CA LEU A 112 2.47 -3.92 -9.29
C LEU A 112 3.70 -3.24 -9.91
N SER A 113 4.88 -3.77 -9.61
CA SER A 113 6.10 -3.45 -10.37
C SER A 113 6.21 -4.34 -11.60
N ASP A 114 7.06 -3.98 -12.56
CA ASP A 114 7.40 -4.85 -13.71
C ASP A 114 7.86 -6.25 -13.24
N GLU A 115 8.64 -6.29 -12.16
CA GLU A 115 9.06 -7.54 -11.51
C GLU A 115 7.88 -8.32 -10.90
N ASP A 116 6.89 -7.64 -10.33
CA ASP A 116 5.71 -8.32 -9.79
C ASP A 116 4.92 -8.96 -10.93
N GLU A 117 4.70 -8.23 -12.02
CA GLU A 117 3.96 -8.72 -13.18
C GLU A 117 4.62 -9.96 -13.77
N ALA A 118 5.94 -9.93 -13.95
CA ALA A 118 6.69 -11.09 -14.43
C ALA A 118 6.56 -12.30 -13.50
N ASN A 119 6.66 -12.10 -12.18
CA ASN A 119 6.52 -13.17 -11.20
C ASN A 119 5.09 -13.73 -11.13
N ILE A 120 4.08 -12.88 -11.30
CA ILE A 120 2.67 -13.29 -11.32
C ILE A 120 2.39 -14.15 -12.55
N ILE A 121 2.94 -13.80 -13.72
CA ILE A 121 2.82 -14.61 -14.93
C ILE A 121 3.44 -16.00 -14.70
N LEU A 122 4.64 -16.06 -14.12
CA LEU A 122 5.28 -17.34 -13.79
C LEU A 122 4.46 -18.20 -12.82
N LEU A 123 3.88 -17.58 -11.78
CA LEU A 123 2.99 -18.27 -10.85
C LEU A 123 1.71 -18.77 -11.54
N ALA A 124 1.17 -18.01 -12.48
CA ALA A 124 -0.02 -18.40 -13.23
C ALA A 124 0.26 -19.58 -14.17
N ASP A 125 1.41 -19.56 -14.86
CA ASP A 125 1.84 -20.64 -15.75
C ASP A 125 2.04 -21.96 -14.97
N ASP A 126 2.76 -21.92 -13.85
CA ASP A 126 2.97 -23.09 -12.97
C ASP A 126 1.63 -23.65 -12.44
N TYR A 127 0.70 -22.77 -12.06
CA TYR A 127 -0.63 -23.19 -11.63
C TYR A 127 -1.43 -23.88 -12.75
N LEU A 128 -1.32 -23.39 -13.98
CA LEU A 128 -1.98 -24.00 -15.14
C LEU A 128 -1.38 -25.36 -15.47
N GLU A 129 -0.05 -25.49 -15.49
CA GLU A 129 0.65 -26.75 -15.73
C GLU A 129 0.25 -27.82 -14.70
N GLN A 130 0.29 -27.49 -13.41
CA GLN A 130 -0.16 -28.39 -12.34
C GLN A 130 -1.63 -28.80 -12.52
N ALA A 131 -2.50 -27.86 -12.92
CA ALA A 131 -3.90 -28.15 -13.14
C ALA A 131 -4.17 -29.03 -14.39
N PHE A 132 -3.27 -29.03 -15.38
CA PHE A 132 -3.32 -29.95 -16.52
C PHE A 132 -2.83 -31.35 -16.15
N ASP A 133 -1.74 -31.43 -15.38
CA ASP A 133 -1.18 -32.67 -14.86
C ASP A 133 -2.18 -33.40 -13.93
N ASP A 134 -2.78 -32.67 -12.99
CA ASP A 134 -3.77 -33.20 -12.03
C ASP A 134 -5.06 -33.70 -12.71
N ARG A 135 -5.38 -33.19 -13.90
CA ARG A 135 -6.53 -33.64 -14.70
C ARG A 135 -6.22 -34.78 -15.67
N GLY A 136 -4.99 -35.31 -15.66
CA GLY A 136 -4.62 -36.48 -16.44
C GLY A 136 -4.53 -36.23 -17.95
N PHE A 137 -4.21 -35.00 -18.37
CA PHE A 137 -4.05 -34.67 -19.79
C PHE A 137 -2.68 -35.05 -20.38
N ASN A 138 -1.84 -35.78 -19.65
CA ASN A 138 -0.62 -36.38 -20.17
C ASN A 138 -0.88 -37.81 -20.67
N GLY A 139 -0.95 -37.94 -22.00
CA GLY A 139 -0.66 -39.17 -22.74
C GLY A 139 0.76 -39.15 -23.28
#